data_AF-A0A1F5XXT5-F1
#
_entry.id   AF-A0A1F5XXT5-F1
#
_cell.length_a   1.000
_cell.length_b   1.000
_cell.length_c   1.000
_cell.angle_alpha   90.00
_cell.angle_beta   90.00
_cell.angle_gamma   90.00
#
_symmetry.space_group_name_H-M   'P 1'
#
loop_
_entity.id
_entity.type
_entity.pdbx_description
1 polymer ?
#
loop_
_entity_poly.entity_id
_entity_poly.type
_entity_poly.pdbx_seq_one_letter_code
_entity_poly.pdbx_strand_id
1 'polypeptide(L)'
;MLPMNSVQFLTQARQFGLKSVFLTGDSFISDAINKAGNASEGVYFTNIYAVSENGLFERYKKFYNSDPVDITLVSFGYDGVIKAIGSGNKSSKKIKENLESVLGNDRSANRVEKIYKVQAGIPVEVKDN
;
A
#
# COMPACT_ATOMS: atom_id res chain seq x y z
N MET A 1 19.94 5.59 -11.50
CA MET A 1 19.83 4.48 -10.53
C MET A 1 18.43 3.91 -10.65
N LEU A 2 18.28 2.61 -10.92
CA LEU A 2 16.95 1.98 -10.91
C LEU A 2 16.53 1.78 -9.45
N PRO A 3 15.29 2.15 -9.07
CA PRO A 3 14.82 1.98 -7.71
C PRO A 3 14.59 0.50 -7.37
N MET A 4 14.70 0.13 -6.10
CA MET A 4 14.61 -1.28 -5.66
C MET A 4 13.21 -1.90 -5.80
N ASN A 5 12.16 -1.09 -5.95
CA ASN A 5 10.82 -1.54 -6.35
C ASN A 5 10.69 -1.84 -7.86
N SER A 6 11.74 -1.59 -8.66
CA SER A 6 11.70 -1.84 -10.10
C SER A 6 11.82 -3.33 -10.40
N VAL A 7 10.85 -3.84 -11.15
CA VAL A 7 10.87 -5.19 -11.75
C VAL A 7 12.17 -5.44 -12.50
N GLN A 8 12.66 -4.45 -13.25
CA GLN A 8 13.89 -4.57 -14.04
C GLN A 8 15.13 -4.71 -13.14
N PHE A 9 15.18 -3.95 -12.03
CA PHE A 9 16.27 -4.03 -11.07
C PHE A 9 16.34 -5.41 -10.42
N LEU A 10 15.21 -5.90 -9.89
CA LEU A 10 15.15 -7.21 -9.23
C LEU A 10 15.51 -8.35 -10.19
N THR A 11 14.99 -8.28 -11.41
CA THR A 11 15.29 -9.26 -12.47
C THR A 11 16.79 -9.30 -12.76
N GLN A 12 17.42 -8.16 -12.96
CA GLN A 12 18.86 -8.08 -13.22
C GLN A 12 19.68 -8.52 -12.01
N ALA A 13 19.33 -8.07 -10.81
CA ALA A 13 20.01 -8.46 -9.57
C ALA A 13 20.07 -9.99 -9.42
N ARG A 14 18.96 -10.67 -9.71
CA ARG A 14 18.89 -12.13 -9.73
C ARG A 14 19.73 -12.76 -10.85
N GLN A 15 19.69 -12.20 -12.07
CA GLN A 15 20.51 -12.67 -13.19
C GLN A 15 22.02 -12.57 -12.89
N PHE A 16 22.44 -11.53 -12.15
CA PHE A 16 23.81 -11.37 -11.67
C PHE A 16 24.16 -12.24 -10.45
N GLY A 17 23.21 -13.04 -9.95
CA GLY A 17 23.44 -13.93 -8.81
C GLY A 17 23.61 -13.19 -7.48
N LEU A 18 23.11 -11.96 -7.35
CA LEU A 18 23.13 -11.23 -6.09
C LEU A 18 22.29 -11.98 -5.04
N LYS A 19 22.86 -12.13 -3.84
CA LYS A 19 22.23 -12.82 -2.70
C LYS A 19 21.81 -11.88 -1.57
N SER A 20 21.94 -10.57 -1.79
CA SER A 20 21.60 -9.55 -0.82
C SER A 20 20.10 -9.54 -0.50
N VAL A 21 19.74 -9.12 0.71
CA VAL A 21 18.36 -8.80 1.05
C VAL A 21 18.02 -7.43 0.47
N PHE A 22 16.92 -7.35 -0.28
CA PHE A 22 16.42 -6.10 -0.84
C PHE A 22 15.27 -5.57 0.01
N LEU A 23 15.31 -4.26 0.27
CA LEU A 23 14.32 -3.53 1.04
C LEU A 23 13.68 -2.47 0.14
N THR A 24 12.37 -2.29 0.24
CA THR A 24 11.65 -1.27 -0.52
C THR A 24 10.44 -0.73 0.24
N GLY A 25 9.71 0.23 -0.35
CA GLY A 25 8.58 0.90 0.26
C GLY A 25 7.21 0.40 -0.22
N ASP A 26 6.20 1.16 0.19
CA ASP A 26 4.76 1.01 -0.07
C ASP A 26 4.36 0.81 -1.54
N SER A 27 5.16 1.36 -2.47
CA SER A 27 4.95 1.20 -3.91
C SER A 27 5.22 -0.22 -4.45
N PHE A 28 5.74 -1.15 -3.64
CA PHE A 28 5.97 -2.54 -4.05
C PHE A 28 4.71 -3.40 -3.91
N ILE A 29 3.72 -3.04 -4.72
CA ILE A 29 2.37 -3.63 -4.76
C ILE A 29 2.33 -4.99 -5.47
N SER A 30 1.20 -5.71 -5.35
CA SER A 30 1.01 -7.04 -5.93
C SER A 30 1.32 -7.12 -7.43
N ASP A 31 1.03 -6.08 -8.21
CA ASP A 31 1.37 -6.02 -9.64
C ASP A 31 2.89 -6.07 -9.89
N ALA A 32 3.68 -5.35 -9.08
CA ALA A 32 5.13 -5.37 -9.18
C ALA A 32 5.71 -6.74 -8.80
N ILE A 33 5.15 -7.37 -7.76
CA ILE A 33 5.51 -8.73 -7.32
C ILE A 33 5.22 -9.73 -8.44
N ASN A 34 4.01 -9.69 -9.02
CA ASN A 34 3.62 -10.58 -10.11
C ASN A 34 4.51 -10.42 -11.35
N LYS A 35 4.86 -9.18 -11.71
CA LYS A 35 5.75 -8.89 -12.85
C LYS A 35 7.21 -9.30 -12.59
N ALA A 36 7.70 -9.17 -11.35
CA ALA A 36 9.04 -9.61 -10.98
C ALA A 36 9.13 -11.13 -10.81
N GLY A 37 8.02 -11.80 -10.51
CA GLY A 37 7.95 -13.25 -10.34
C GLY A 37 8.98 -13.75 -9.33
N ASN A 38 9.76 -14.76 -9.72
CA ASN A 38 10.80 -15.29 -8.84
C ASN A 38 11.85 -14.25 -8.40
N ALA A 39 12.01 -13.14 -9.13
CA ALA A 39 12.96 -12.08 -8.76
C ALA A 39 12.52 -11.26 -7.54
N SER A 40 11.22 -11.27 -7.17
CA SER A 40 10.75 -10.61 -5.95
C SER A 40 10.90 -11.45 -4.68
N GLU A 41 11.25 -12.73 -4.80
CA GLU A 41 11.26 -13.63 -3.66
C GLU A 41 12.25 -13.18 -2.57
N GLY A 42 11.78 -13.06 -1.33
CA GLY A 42 12.58 -12.60 -0.20
C GLY A 42 12.78 -11.09 -0.10
N VAL A 43 12.22 -10.28 -1.01
CA VAL A 43 12.17 -8.83 -0.87
C VAL A 43 11.30 -8.47 0.33
N TYR A 44 11.79 -7.54 1.17
CA TYR A 44 11.02 -6.95 2.25
C TYR A 44 10.52 -5.57 1.85
N PHE A 45 9.30 -5.24 2.27
CA PHE A 45 8.72 -3.94 1.99
C PHE A 45 7.78 -3.49 3.10
N THR A 46 7.65 -2.17 3.27
CA THR A 46 6.68 -1.59 4.19
C THR A 46 5.34 -1.37 3.49
N ASN A 47 4.24 -1.52 4.23
CA ASN A 47 2.93 -1.07 3.79
C ASN A 47 2.29 -0.27 4.94
N ILE A 48 1.98 0.99 4.64
CA ILE A 48 1.54 2.00 5.61
C ILE A 48 0.03 2.03 5.84
N TYR A 49 -0.76 1.25 5.09
CA TYR A 49 -2.22 1.19 5.19
C TYR A 49 -2.72 -0.25 5.34
N ALA A 50 -2.00 -1.05 6.12
CA ALA A 50 -2.32 -2.46 6.37
C ALA A 50 -3.61 -2.70 7.17
N VAL A 51 -4.48 -1.69 7.32
CA VAL A 51 -5.82 -1.84 7.84
C VAL A 51 -6.76 -1.94 6.64
N SER A 52 -7.10 -3.17 6.25
CA SER A 52 -8.27 -3.37 5.43
C SER A 52 -9.47 -2.84 6.22
N GLU A 53 -10.15 -1.82 5.71
CA GLU A 53 -11.54 -1.62 6.12
C GLU A 53 -12.27 -2.95 5.92
N ASN A 54 -12.86 -3.48 6.99
CA ASN A 54 -13.60 -4.75 6.93
C ASN A 54 -14.60 -4.69 5.75
N GLY A 55 -14.43 -5.61 4.80
CA GLY A 55 -15.29 -5.76 3.63
C GLY A 55 -15.05 -4.77 2.47
N LEU A 56 -14.01 -3.92 2.47
CA LEU A 56 -13.73 -3.03 1.34
C LEU A 56 -13.46 -3.79 0.03
N PHE A 57 -12.74 -4.90 0.12
CA PHE A 57 -12.50 -5.80 -1.01
C PHE A 57 -13.82 -6.28 -1.64
N GLU A 58 -14.72 -6.79 -0.80
CA GLU A 58 -16.03 -7.29 -1.24
C GLU A 58 -16.91 -6.17 -1.83
N ARG A 59 -16.89 -4.97 -1.24
CA ARG A 59 -17.60 -3.80 -1.78
C ARG A 59 -17.06 -3.41 -3.15
N TYR A 60 -15.74 -3.37 -3.31
CA TYR A 60 -15.09 -3.06 -4.59
C TYR A 60 -15.49 -4.09 -5.66
N LYS A 61 -15.35 -5.38 -5.34
CA LYS A 61 -15.70 -6.48 -6.24
C LYS A 61 -17.15 -6.44 -6.67
N LYS A 62 -18.07 -6.18 -5.73
CA LYS A 62 -19.50 -6.04 -6.03
C LYS A 62 -19.80 -4.86 -6.96
N PHE A 63 -19.11 -3.73 -6.78
CA PHE A 63 -19.40 -2.51 -7.55
C PHE A 63 -18.77 -2.54 -8.95
N TYR A 64 -17.51 -2.98 -9.06
CA TYR A 64 -16.77 -2.97 -10.32
C TYR A 64 -16.80 -4.31 -11.07
N ASN A 65 -17.36 -5.37 -10.46
CA ASN A 65 -17.37 -6.73 -10.99
C ASN A 65 -15.95 -7.26 -11.31
N SER A 66 -14.95 -6.82 -10.55
CA SER A 66 -13.55 -7.22 -10.70
C SER A 66 -12.82 -7.14 -9.37
N ASP A 67 -11.79 -7.96 -9.21
CA ASP A 67 -10.88 -7.83 -8.07
C ASP A 67 -10.08 -6.52 -8.19
N PRO A 68 -9.78 -5.83 -7.08
CA PRO A 68 -8.90 -4.67 -7.10
C PRO A 68 -7.49 -5.08 -7.50
N VAL A 69 -6.82 -4.26 -8.32
CA VAL A 69 -5.40 -4.46 -8.67
C VAL A 69 -4.52 -4.50 -7.41
N ASP A 70 -4.83 -3.63 -6.45
CA ASP A 70 -4.22 -3.62 -5.13
C ASP A 70 -5.21 -3.01 -4.12
N ILE A 71 -5.55 -3.78 -3.07
CA ILE A 71 -6.53 -3.35 -2.07
C ILE A 71 -6.00 -2.21 -1.20
N THR A 72 -4.68 -2.11 -1.01
CA THR A 72 -4.06 -0.99 -0.29
C THR A 72 -4.26 0.30 -1.07
N LEU A 73 -4.03 0.32 -2.39
CA LEU A 73 -4.33 1.49 -3.24
C LEU A 73 -5.79 1.94 -3.16
N VAL A 74 -6.72 0.99 -3.20
CA VAL A 74 -8.15 1.29 -3.05
C VAL A 74 -8.45 1.88 -1.67
N SER A 75 -7.82 1.35 -0.60
CA SER A 75 -8.00 1.86 0.76
C SER A 75 -7.54 3.32 0.92
N PHE A 76 -6.41 3.71 0.30
CA PHE A 76 -5.95 5.11 0.30
C PHE A 76 -6.98 6.06 -0.29
N GLY A 77 -7.51 5.71 -1.46
CA GLY A 77 -8.51 6.54 -2.15
C GLY A 77 -9.81 6.63 -1.35
N TYR A 78 -10.27 5.49 -0.81
CA TYR A 78 -11.52 5.42 -0.05
C TYR A 78 -11.44 6.25 1.25
N ASP A 79 -10.41 6.04 2.07
CA ASP A 79 -10.21 6.78 3.33
C ASP A 79 -10.06 8.30 3.07
N GLY A 80 -9.30 8.69 2.04
CA GLY A 80 -9.14 10.08 1.66
C GLY A 80 -10.47 10.76 1.30
N VAL A 81 -11.31 10.10 0.50
CA VAL A 81 -12.62 10.62 0.10
C VAL A 81 -13.60 10.67 1.28
N ILE A 82 -13.64 9.64 2.13
CA ILE A 82 -14.50 9.62 3.32
C ILE A 82 -14.16 10.78 4.26
N LYS A 83 -12.87 11.03 4.51
CA LYS A 83 -12.43 12.17 5.32
C LYS A 83 -12.83 13.51 4.67
N ALA A 84 -12.67 13.66 3.35
CA ALA A 84 -13.07 14.86 2.65
C ALA A 84 -14.59 15.12 2.73
N ILE A 85 -15.42 14.10 2.53
CA ILE A 85 -16.89 14.19 2.66
C ILE A 85 -17.27 14.55 4.10
N GLY A 86 -16.70 13.86 5.09
CA GLY A 86 -16.92 14.14 6.51
C GLY A 86 -16.57 15.58 6.89
N SER A 87 -15.48 16.11 6.32
CA SER A 87 -15.08 17.51 6.49
C SER A 87 -16.01 18.50 5.78
N GLY A 88 -16.63 18.13 4.65
CA GLY A 88 -17.62 18.97 3.96
C GLY A 88 -18.97 19.07 4.69
N ASN A 89 -19.34 18.05 5.46
CA ASN A 89 -20.61 17.98 6.19
C ASN A 89 -20.59 18.65 7.58
N LYS A 90 -19.41 19.08 8.07
CA LYS A 90 -19.27 19.89 9.30
C LYS A 90 -19.42 21.37 8.92
N SER A 91 -20.48 22.02 9.40
CA SER A 91 -20.94 23.35 8.98
C SER A 91 -19.91 24.50 9.12
N SER A 92 -20.23 25.60 8.42
CA SER A 92 -19.69 27.00 8.40
C SER A 92 -18.21 27.27 8.11
N LYS A 93 -17.30 26.29 8.23
CA LYS A 93 -15.88 26.46 7.89
C LYS A 93 -15.55 26.01 6.47
N LYS A 94 -14.47 26.57 5.89
CA LYS A 94 -13.94 26.10 4.60
C LYS A 94 -13.44 24.66 4.78
N ILE A 95 -13.68 23.79 3.79
CA ILE A 95 -13.31 22.36 3.79
C ILE A 95 -11.87 22.11 4.28
N LYS A 96 -10.93 23.00 3.95
CA LYS A 96 -9.53 22.97 4.41
C LYS A 96 -9.41 22.91 5.94
N GLU A 97 -10.10 23.78 6.67
CA GLU A 97 -9.99 23.87 8.13
C GLU A 97 -10.59 22.63 8.80
N ASN A 98 -11.67 22.10 8.22
CA ASN A 98 -12.28 20.86 8.68
C ASN A 98 -11.39 19.65 8.42
N LEU A 99 -10.64 19.61 7.31
CA LEU A 99 -9.65 18.58 7.05
C LEU A 99 -8.47 18.64 8.04
N GLU A 100 -7.97 19.84 8.33
CA GLU A 100 -6.91 20.05 9.34
C GLU A 100 -7.36 19.54 10.73
N SER A 101 -8.63 19.72 11.09
CA SER A 101 -9.17 19.17 12.34
C SER A 101 -9.27 17.63 12.38
N VAL A 102 -9.40 16.97 11.22
CA VAL A 102 -9.56 15.51 11.10
C VAL A 102 -8.20 14.81 10.99
N LEU A 103 -7.24 15.44 10.32
CA LEU A 103 -5.91 14.89 10.07
C LEU A 103 -4.87 15.28 11.14
N GLY A 104 -5.24 16.14 12.10
CA GLY A 104 -4.29 16.68 13.07
C GLY A 104 -3.37 17.76 12.48
N ASN A 105 -2.58 18.41 13.34
CA ASN A 105 -1.70 19.52 12.95
C ASN A 105 -0.53 19.10 12.06
N ASP A 106 -0.12 17.83 12.14
CA ASP A 106 0.89 17.22 11.27
C ASP A 106 0.33 16.81 9.90
N ARG A 107 -0.99 16.89 9.72
CA ARG A 107 -1.73 16.44 8.53
C ARG A 107 -1.41 14.98 8.18
N SER A 108 -1.09 14.18 9.19
CA SER A 108 -0.74 12.78 9.00
C SER A 108 -2.02 11.95 8.93
N ALA A 109 -2.06 10.99 8.02
CA ALA A 109 -3.09 9.97 8.10
C ALA A 109 -2.75 9.04 9.29
N ASN A 110 -3.76 8.61 10.04
CA ASN A 110 -3.60 7.51 10.98
C ASN A 110 -3.19 6.25 10.19
N ARG A 111 -1.89 5.95 10.20
CA ARG A 111 -1.26 4.86 9.43
C ARG A 111 -0.92 3.73 10.37
N VAL A 112 -1.11 2.51 9.90
CA VAL A 112 -0.53 1.32 10.53
C VAL A 112 0.53 0.82 9.59
N GLU A 113 1.78 1.03 9.99
CA GLU A 113 2.93 0.51 9.26
C GLU A 113 3.15 -0.95 9.61
N LYS A 114 3.26 -1.77 8.58
CA LYS A 114 3.63 -3.17 8.69
C LYS A 114 4.72 -3.52 7.70
N ILE A 115 5.53 -4.50 8.07
CA ILE A 115 6.57 -5.04 7.21
C ILE A 115 6.05 -6.33 6.59
N TYR A 116 6.30 -6.50 5.30
CA TYR A 116 5.97 -7.70 4.55
C TYR A 116 7.23 -8.28 3.94
N LYS A 117 7.22 -9.59 3.74
CA LYS A 117 8.19 -10.33 2.95
C LYS A 117 7.47 -11.06 1.83
N VAL A 118 8.01 -11.01 0.62
CA VAL A 118 7.50 -11.86 -0.46
C VAL A 118 7.94 -13.30 -0.23
N GLN A 119 6.96 -14.20 -0.08
CA GLN A 119 7.16 -15.63 0.07
C GLN A 119 6.21 -16.38 -0.85
N ALA A 120 6.74 -17.31 -1.65
CA ALA A 120 5.98 -18.04 -2.65
C ALA A 120 5.16 -17.11 -3.58
N GLY A 121 5.75 -15.96 -3.95
CA GLY A 121 5.10 -14.98 -4.83
C GLY A 121 3.98 -14.15 -4.19
N ILE A 122 3.73 -14.25 -2.88
CA ILE A 122 2.74 -13.44 -2.17
C ILE A 122 3.37 -12.64 -1.01
N PRO A 123 2.84 -11.44 -0.69
CA PRO A 123 3.18 -10.74 0.54
C PRO A 123 2.76 -11.52 1.79
N VAL A 124 3.70 -11.72 2.72
CA VAL A 124 3.43 -12.28 4.04
C VAL A 124 3.88 -11.28 5.09
N GLU A 125 2.98 -10.92 6.01
CA GLU A 125 3.27 -9.99 7.11
C GLU A 125 4.35 -10.57 8.03
N VAL A 126 5.38 -9.78 8.30
CA VAL A 126 6.42 -10.08 9.28
C VAL A 126 5.91 -9.62 10.64
N LYS A 127 5.68 -10.58 11.55
CA LYS A 127 5.29 -10.29 12.92
C LYS A 127 6.52 -10.12 13.79
N ASP A 128 6.51 -9.12 14.66
CA ASP A 128 7.47 -9.01 15.74
C ASP A 128 7.22 -10.15 16.74
N ASN A 129 8.29 -10.89 17.07
CA ASN A 129 8.27 -11.93 18.11
C ASN A 129 8.51 -11.32 19.49
#